data_AF-W5T5B3-F1
#
_entry.id   AF-W5T5B3-F1
#
_cell.length_a   1.000
_cell.length_b   1.000
_cell.length_c   1.000
_cell.angle_alpha   90.00
_cell.angle_beta   90.00
_cell.angle_gamma   90.00
#
_symmetry.space_group_name_H-M   'P 1'
#
loop_
_entity.id
_entity.type
_entity.pdbx_description
1 polymer ?
#
loop_
_entity_poly.entity_id
_entity_poly.type
_entity_poly.pdbx_seq_one_letter_code
_entity_poly.pdbx_strand_id
1 'polypeptide(L)'
;MKKLKRGDILMKKFNILFWALFVVIVSCGEKDKLNMPRDKKRIVIRSTRVPEGGSSSGITTSSLLKQGKMPIDDLMHINDSDTPYEILVGEVRKFSASLQKLRTDFKQGGCSFNIPFKEFPQYFSFPDTYYDVYESLGYDVIFIEKLESILMTLIGEKNIDSQRVYQRRKDREVVKNVLNSLRKVAVVSRGGDGRRMHLNDYALGKLKELATEDEINNATLQLRALINLRENIIFQIKMHIGEASRANDRQIILAHLENIYHEEKGLNPLFNQIVRSLYVLKGLVKRIITN
;
A
#
# COMPACT_ATOMS: atom_id res chain seq x y z
N MET A 1 -20.23 15.32 41.48
CA MET A 1 -20.39 15.87 40.11
C MET A 1 -19.01 16.02 39.46
N LYS A 2 -18.62 15.10 38.55
CA LYS A 2 -17.33 15.15 37.83
C LYS A 2 -17.53 15.87 36.49
N LYS A 3 -16.81 16.98 36.29
CA LYS A 3 -16.71 17.69 35.01
C LYS A 3 -15.99 16.82 33.97
N LEU A 4 -16.72 16.32 32.97
CA LEU A 4 -16.16 15.69 31.78
C LEU A 4 -15.50 16.77 30.89
N LYS A 5 -14.23 16.53 30.53
CA LYS A 5 -13.42 17.43 29.70
C LYS A 5 -13.99 17.51 28.28
N ARG A 6 -14.20 18.76 27.83
CA ARG A 6 -14.72 19.14 26.49
C ARG A 6 -13.95 18.53 25.31
N GLY A 7 -12.72 18.05 25.51
CA GLY A 7 -11.86 17.42 24.49
C GLY A 7 -12.23 15.97 24.14
N ASP A 8 -12.71 15.17 25.11
CA ASP A 8 -13.05 13.76 24.88
C ASP A 8 -14.36 13.59 24.09
N ILE A 9 -15.22 14.61 24.14
CA ILE A 9 -16.48 14.67 23.39
C ILE A 9 -16.21 15.05 21.92
N LEU A 10 -15.18 15.85 21.63
CA LEU A 10 -14.83 16.22 20.25
C LEU A 10 -14.17 15.07 19.49
N MET A 11 -13.25 14.32 20.12
CA MET A 11 -12.60 13.16 19.47
C MET A 11 -13.53 11.97 19.26
N LYS A 12 -14.47 11.71 20.18
CA LYS A 12 -15.51 10.70 19.94
C LYS A 12 -16.44 11.11 18.79
N LYS A 13 -16.79 12.39 18.67
CA LYS A 13 -17.61 12.89 17.54
C LYS A 13 -16.88 12.79 16.20
N PHE A 14 -15.57 13.02 16.14
CA PHE A 14 -14.79 12.87 14.89
C PHE A 14 -14.63 11.40 14.46
N ASN A 15 -14.40 10.48 15.41
CA ASN A 15 -14.29 9.06 15.09
C ASN A 15 -15.65 8.46 14.70
N ILE A 16 -16.74 8.90 15.34
CA ILE A 16 -18.11 8.53 14.94
C ILE A 16 -18.48 9.17 13.60
N LEU A 17 -18.07 10.41 13.29
CA LEU A 17 -18.30 11.02 11.98
C LEU A 17 -17.53 10.31 10.87
N PHE A 18 -16.30 9.85 11.11
CA PHE A 18 -15.50 9.13 10.10
C PHE A 18 -16.09 7.75 9.81
N TRP A 19 -16.57 7.03 10.84
CA TRP A 19 -17.31 5.78 10.67
C TRP A 19 -18.72 5.98 10.11
N ALA A 20 -19.42 7.07 10.45
CA ALA A 20 -20.73 7.40 9.90
C ALA A 20 -20.64 7.85 8.44
N LEU A 21 -19.59 8.58 8.02
CA LEU A 21 -19.34 8.88 6.61
C LEU A 21 -19.02 7.59 5.82
N PHE A 22 -18.29 6.66 6.45
CA PHE A 22 -18.01 5.33 5.90
C PHE A 22 -19.28 4.46 5.77
N VAL A 23 -20.28 4.65 6.65
CA VAL A 23 -21.58 3.94 6.61
C VAL A 23 -22.60 4.66 5.70
N VAL A 24 -22.57 5.99 5.59
CA VAL A 24 -23.48 6.75 4.71
C VAL A 24 -23.10 6.58 3.23
N ILE A 25 -21.81 6.44 2.91
CA ILE A 25 -21.38 6.02 1.56
C ILE A 25 -21.87 4.58 1.25
N VAL A 26 -22.07 3.74 2.27
CA VAL A 26 -22.65 2.39 2.14
C VAL A 26 -24.19 2.42 2.03
N SER A 27 -24.86 3.53 2.34
CA SER A 27 -26.33 3.62 2.35
C SER A 27 -26.94 4.60 1.33
N CYS A 28 -26.15 5.47 0.70
CA CYS A 28 -26.59 6.32 -0.41
C CYS A 28 -26.17 5.71 -1.76
N GLY A 29 -26.63 4.49 -2.00
CA GLY A 29 -26.48 3.79 -3.27
C GLY A 29 -27.85 3.42 -3.83
N GLU A 30 -28.78 4.37 -3.94
CA GLU A 30 -29.87 4.22 -4.90
C GLU A 30 -30.60 5.53 -5.21
N LYS A 31 -30.83 5.70 -6.52
CA LYS A 31 -31.71 6.68 -7.18
C LYS A 31 -31.09 8.07 -7.35
N ASP A 32 -30.42 8.27 -8.48
CA ASP A 32 -31.01 9.13 -9.51
C ASP A 32 -30.43 8.83 -10.90
N LYS A 33 -31.35 8.52 -11.81
CA LYS A 33 -31.11 8.42 -13.25
C LYS A 33 -30.83 9.83 -13.77
N LEU A 34 -29.65 10.07 -14.32
CA LEU A 34 -29.40 11.25 -15.16
C LEU A 34 -28.80 10.80 -16.49
N ASN A 35 -29.68 10.80 -17.49
CA ASN A 35 -29.34 10.78 -18.91
C ASN A 35 -28.34 11.89 -19.22
N MET A 36 -27.26 11.58 -19.94
CA MET A 36 -26.56 12.59 -20.74
C MET A 36 -26.16 12.04 -22.12
N PRO A 37 -26.11 12.92 -23.13
CA PRO A 37 -26.10 12.56 -24.54
C PRO A 37 -24.70 12.27 -25.05
N ARG A 38 -24.64 11.43 -26.09
CA ARG A 38 -23.46 11.22 -26.92
C ARG A 38 -23.10 12.51 -27.64
N ASP A 39 -21.83 12.92 -27.55
CA ASP A 39 -21.24 13.73 -28.62
C ASP A 39 -19.77 13.37 -28.86
N LYS A 40 -19.50 13.00 -30.12
CA LYS A 40 -18.19 12.70 -30.68
C LYS A 40 -17.53 14.01 -31.09
N LYS A 41 -16.34 14.35 -30.56
CA LYS A 41 -15.39 15.21 -31.29
C LYS A 41 -13.97 14.67 -31.24
N ARG A 42 -13.53 14.29 -32.44
CA ARG A 42 -12.19 13.90 -32.88
C ARG A 42 -11.29 15.14 -32.82
N ILE A 43 -10.17 15.07 -32.10
CA ILE A 43 -9.11 16.08 -32.19
C ILE A 43 -7.86 15.38 -32.74
N VAL A 44 -7.48 15.81 -33.95
CA VAL A 44 -6.25 15.50 -34.66
C VAL A 44 -5.21 16.52 -34.23
N ILE A 45 -4.01 16.10 -33.83
CA ILE A 45 -2.85 16.99 -33.73
C ILE A 45 -1.70 16.40 -34.54
N ARG A 46 -1.19 17.25 -35.42
CA ARG A 46 -0.18 17.01 -36.47
C ARG A 46 1.21 16.80 -35.91
N SER A 47 1.94 15.96 -36.62
CA SER A 47 3.39 15.74 -36.57
C SER A 47 4.18 16.94 -37.11
N THR A 48 5.28 17.29 -36.46
CA THR A 48 6.34 18.15 -37.01
C THR A 48 7.70 17.51 -36.73
N ARG A 49 8.57 17.47 -37.74
CA ARG A 49 9.88 16.79 -37.78
C ARG A 49 11.04 17.80 -37.68
N VAL A 50 12.10 17.41 -36.92
CA VAL A 50 13.57 17.45 -37.25
C VAL A 50 14.26 18.84 -37.11
N PRO A 51 15.54 18.99 -36.67
CA PRO A 51 16.72 18.15 -37.00
C PRO A 51 17.72 17.71 -35.90
N GLU A 52 18.58 16.79 -36.35
CA GLU A 52 19.75 16.15 -35.73
C GLU A 52 20.96 17.08 -35.49
N GLY A 53 21.84 16.68 -34.57
CA GLY A 53 23.27 17.00 -34.63
C GLY A 53 24.04 17.08 -33.30
N GLY A 54 24.85 16.04 -32.99
CA GLY A 54 26.26 16.21 -32.61
C GLY A 54 26.76 16.12 -31.15
N SER A 55 27.36 14.97 -30.81
CA SER A 55 28.71 14.77 -30.20
C SER A 55 28.99 14.76 -28.67
N SER A 56 29.65 13.66 -28.24
CA SER A 56 30.72 13.49 -27.21
C SER A 56 30.32 13.66 -25.72
N SER A 57 30.76 12.88 -24.71
CA SER A 57 31.86 11.94 -24.47
C SER A 57 31.46 10.92 -23.39
N GLY A 58 32.18 9.78 -23.31
CA GLY A 58 31.84 8.67 -22.42
C GLY A 58 32.31 8.80 -20.98
N ILE A 59 31.76 7.94 -20.11
CA ILE A 59 32.37 7.45 -18.88
C ILE A 59 31.99 5.97 -18.75
N THR A 60 33.03 5.14 -18.68
CA THR A 60 33.02 3.74 -18.25
C THR A 60 32.86 3.70 -16.74
N THR A 61 31.94 2.90 -16.19
CA THR A 61 32.09 2.28 -14.85
C THR A 61 31.16 1.08 -14.72
N SER A 62 31.79 -0.09 -14.75
CA SER A 62 31.57 -1.25 -13.88
C SER A 62 30.19 -1.42 -13.20
N SER A 63 29.45 -2.43 -13.66
CA SER A 63 29.14 -3.63 -12.88
C SER A 63 28.92 -3.45 -11.37
N LEU A 64 27.65 -3.39 -10.93
CA LEU A 64 27.05 -4.20 -9.85
C LEU A 64 25.70 -3.61 -9.44
N LEU A 65 24.62 -4.28 -9.87
CA LEU A 65 23.42 -4.57 -9.08
C LEU A 65 22.47 -5.35 -10.00
N LYS A 66 22.75 -6.66 -10.16
CA LYS A 66 21.69 -7.62 -10.47
C LYS A 66 20.75 -7.66 -9.26
N GLN A 67 19.85 -6.69 -9.18
CA GLN A 67 18.59 -6.89 -8.47
C GLN A 67 17.77 -7.84 -9.34
N GLY A 68 17.38 -8.98 -8.78
CA GLY A 68 16.40 -9.85 -9.39
C GLY A 68 15.10 -9.07 -9.56
N LYS A 69 14.92 -8.45 -10.73
CA LYS A 69 13.59 -8.40 -11.33
C LYS A 69 13.13 -9.85 -11.36
N MET A 70 12.08 -10.18 -10.62
CA MET A 70 11.32 -11.37 -10.93
C MET A 70 10.98 -11.25 -12.43
N PRO A 71 11.46 -12.16 -13.30
CA PRO A 71 11.23 -12.04 -14.71
C PRO A 71 9.72 -11.99 -14.92
N ILE A 72 9.25 -10.99 -15.65
CA ILE A 72 7.82 -10.88 -16.03
C ILE A 72 7.41 -12.14 -16.82
N ASP A 73 8.36 -12.82 -17.45
CA ASP A 73 8.16 -14.09 -18.15
C ASP A 73 7.81 -15.27 -17.22
N ASP A 74 8.19 -15.21 -15.93
CA ASP A 74 7.84 -16.25 -14.93
C ASP A 74 6.42 -16.04 -14.34
N LEU A 75 5.71 -15.02 -14.81
CA LEU A 75 4.28 -14.77 -14.58
C LEU A 75 3.43 -15.19 -15.79
N MET A 76 4.03 -15.70 -16.87
CA MET A 76 3.34 -16.08 -18.11
C MET A 76 3.52 -17.55 -18.49
N HIS A 77 3.76 -18.45 -17.53
CA HIS A 77 3.46 -19.88 -17.76
C HIS A 77 1.94 -20.09 -17.65
N ILE A 78 1.22 -19.68 -18.69
CA ILE A 78 -0.13 -20.17 -18.98
C ILE A 78 0.09 -21.46 -19.75
N ASN A 79 -0.19 -22.61 -19.15
CA ASN A 79 -0.34 -23.82 -19.95
C ASN A 79 -1.61 -23.63 -20.79
N ASP A 80 -1.54 -23.93 -22.09
CA ASP A 80 -2.67 -23.79 -23.03
C ASP A 80 -3.91 -24.65 -22.66
N SER A 81 -3.84 -25.43 -21.57
CA SER A 81 -4.92 -26.24 -21.01
C SER A 81 -5.66 -25.63 -19.83
N ASP A 82 -5.17 -24.55 -19.23
CA ASP A 82 -5.72 -24.05 -17.96
C ASP A 82 -6.98 -23.22 -18.20
N THR A 83 -8.08 -23.61 -17.55
CA THR A 83 -9.33 -22.85 -17.59
C THR A 83 -9.15 -21.49 -16.92
N PRO A 84 -9.92 -20.45 -17.29
CA PRO A 84 -9.87 -19.14 -16.62
C PRO A 84 -9.99 -19.21 -15.10
N TYR A 85 -10.77 -20.17 -14.60
CA TYR A 85 -10.89 -20.45 -13.17
C TYR A 85 -9.57 -20.93 -12.56
N GLU A 86 -8.89 -21.88 -13.21
CA GLU A 86 -7.60 -22.41 -12.74
C GLU A 86 -6.53 -21.34 -12.75
N ILE A 87 -6.53 -20.44 -13.75
CA ILE A 87 -5.65 -19.26 -13.78
C ILE A 87 -5.89 -18.37 -12.56
N LEU A 88 -7.16 -18.02 -12.25
CA LEU A 88 -7.49 -17.20 -11.07
C LEU A 88 -7.01 -17.86 -9.77
N VAL A 89 -7.28 -19.16 -9.61
CA VAL A 89 -6.86 -19.92 -8.44
C VAL A 89 -5.34 -19.96 -8.33
N GLY A 90 -4.65 -20.18 -9.45
CA GLY A 90 -3.19 -20.18 -9.54
C GLY A 90 -2.58 -18.86 -9.07
N GLU A 91 -3.11 -17.73 -9.56
CA GLU A 91 -2.66 -16.38 -9.16
C GLU A 91 -2.87 -16.11 -7.67
N VAL A 92 -4.06 -16.43 -7.13
CA VAL A 92 -4.35 -16.26 -5.70
C VAL A 92 -3.42 -17.10 -4.84
N ARG A 93 -3.23 -18.38 -5.19
CA ARG A 93 -2.36 -19.30 -4.44
C ARG A 93 -0.91 -18.87 -4.52
N LYS A 94 -0.41 -18.50 -5.70
CA LYS A 94 0.96 -18.01 -5.91
C LYS A 94 1.23 -16.78 -5.04
N PHE A 95 0.31 -15.81 -5.04
CA PHE A 95 0.42 -14.60 -4.23
C PHE A 95 0.34 -14.89 -2.72
N SER A 96 -0.63 -15.69 -2.28
CA SER A 96 -0.77 -16.04 -0.86
C SER A 96 0.45 -16.82 -0.34
N ALA A 97 0.94 -17.78 -1.13
CA ALA A 97 2.10 -18.59 -0.77
C ALA A 97 3.39 -17.74 -0.71
N SER A 98 3.57 -16.78 -1.63
CA SER A 98 4.74 -15.91 -1.60
C SER A 98 4.75 -15.02 -0.34
N LEU A 99 3.61 -14.44 0.04
CA LEU A 99 3.47 -13.67 1.27
C LEU A 99 3.72 -14.50 2.52
N GLN A 100 3.15 -15.71 2.57
CA GLN A 100 3.34 -16.63 3.69
C GLN A 100 4.80 -17.03 3.83
N LYS A 101 5.47 -17.33 2.70
CA LYS A 101 6.88 -17.67 2.67
C LYS A 101 7.73 -16.51 3.20
N LEU A 102 7.57 -15.30 2.65
CA LEU A 102 8.30 -14.12 3.12
C LEU A 102 8.13 -13.89 4.62
N ARG A 103 6.90 -14.00 5.13
CA ARG A 103 6.64 -13.84 6.57
C ARG A 103 7.28 -14.95 7.41
N THR A 104 7.27 -16.19 6.91
CA THR A 104 7.85 -17.35 7.60
C THR A 104 9.37 -17.22 7.66
N ASP A 105 10.01 -16.95 6.53
CA ASP A 105 11.45 -16.76 6.41
C ASP A 105 11.91 -15.60 7.32
N PHE A 106 11.19 -14.49 7.33
CA PHE A 106 11.46 -13.35 8.21
C PHE A 106 11.35 -13.70 9.71
N LYS A 107 10.32 -14.47 10.11
CA LYS A 107 10.17 -14.93 11.50
C LYS A 107 11.28 -15.89 11.90
N GLN A 108 11.68 -16.80 11.01
CA GLN A 108 12.75 -17.77 11.24
C GLN A 108 14.12 -17.07 11.35
N GLY A 109 14.32 -15.96 10.64
CA GLY A 109 15.53 -15.15 10.75
C GLY A 109 15.77 -14.55 12.14
N GLY A 110 14.76 -14.49 13.00
CA GLY A 110 14.92 -14.10 14.40
C GLY A 110 15.33 -12.63 14.63
N CYS A 111 15.18 -11.77 13.62
CA CYS A 111 15.52 -10.36 13.74
C CYS A 111 14.60 -9.64 14.73
N SER A 112 15.17 -8.82 15.61
CA SER A 112 14.44 -7.96 16.53
C SER A 112 14.77 -6.51 16.22
N PHE A 113 13.75 -5.70 15.98
CA PHE A 113 13.87 -4.28 15.62
C PHE A 113 13.28 -3.40 16.71
N ASN A 114 13.91 -2.27 17.01
CA ASN A 114 13.44 -1.32 18.02
C ASN A 114 12.54 -0.22 17.43
N ILE A 115 11.70 -0.57 16.45
CA ILE A 115 10.71 0.37 15.90
C ILE A 115 9.74 0.79 17.04
N PRO A 116 9.44 2.08 17.22
CA PRO A 116 8.70 2.60 18.37
C PRO A 116 7.18 2.37 18.27
N PHE A 117 6.73 1.16 17.92
CA PHE A 117 5.31 0.81 17.80
C PHE A 117 4.52 1.09 19.08
N LYS A 118 5.13 0.78 20.24
CA LYS A 118 4.51 0.94 21.57
C LYS A 118 4.16 2.38 21.91
N GLU A 119 4.76 3.36 21.23
CA GLU A 119 4.41 4.78 21.40
C GLU A 119 3.09 5.17 20.75
N PHE A 120 2.55 4.33 19.85
CA PHE A 120 1.37 4.61 19.05
C PHE A 120 0.32 3.49 19.16
N PRO A 121 -0.18 3.20 20.39
CA PRO A 121 -1.01 2.02 20.67
C PRO A 121 -2.36 2.02 19.93
N GLN A 122 -2.83 3.19 19.49
CA GLN A 122 -4.07 3.33 18.71
C GLN A 122 -4.02 2.64 17.34
N TYR A 123 -2.83 2.40 16.80
CA TYR A 123 -2.64 1.71 15.51
C TYR A 123 -1.94 0.36 15.66
N PHE A 124 -1.16 0.20 16.74
CA PHE A 124 -0.20 -0.88 16.94
C PHE A 124 -0.45 -1.63 18.26
N SER A 125 -1.72 -1.84 18.61
CA SER A 125 -2.15 -2.51 19.84
C SER A 125 -1.93 -4.03 19.80
N PHE A 126 -1.89 -4.61 18.60
CA PHE A 126 -1.74 -6.06 18.40
C PHE A 126 -0.44 -6.37 17.67
N PRO A 127 0.35 -7.36 18.11
CA PRO A 127 1.63 -7.71 17.47
C PRO A 127 1.52 -7.99 15.96
N ASP A 128 0.38 -8.53 15.51
CA ASP A 128 0.14 -8.78 14.09
C ASP A 128 0.14 -7.51 13.22
N THR A 129 -0.10 -6.33 13.80
CA THR A 129 -0.03 -5.06 13.06
C THR A 129 1.40 -4.57 12.82
N TYR A 130 2.39 -5.13 13.52
CA TYR A 130 3.80 -4.79 13.30
C TYR A 130 4.27 -5.43 12.00
N TYR A 131 3.79 -6.64 11.73
CA TYR A 131 4.05 -7.35 10.49
C TYR A 131 3.46 -6.64 9.26
N ASP A 132 2.40 -5.84 9.40
CA ASP A 132 1.89 -5.03 8.29
C ASP A 132 2.92 -3.96 7.85
N VAL A 133 3.70 -3.42 8.80
CA VAL A 133 4.79 -2.49 8.50
C VAL A 133 5.97 -3.23 7.88
N TYR A 134 6.36 -4.39 8.39
CA TYR A 134 7.43 -5.19 7.78
C TYR A 134 7.06 -5.66 6.37
N GLU A 135 5.79 -6.02 6.14
CA GLU A 135 5.26 -6.40 4.84
C GLU A 135 5.36 -5.25 3.83
N SER A 136 5.14 -4.01 4.25
CA SER A 136 5.29 -2.81 3.39
C SER A 136 6.72 -2.58 2.89
N LEU A 137 7.69 -3.26 3.49
CA LEU A 137 9.09 -3.29 3.09
C LEU A 137 9.46 -4.63 2.45
N GLY A 138 8.48 -5.47 2.12
CA GLY A 138 8.69 -6.81 1.58
C GLY A 138 9.48 -7.72 2.53
N TYR A 139 9.39 -7.48 3.84
CA TYR A 139 10.17 -8.18 4.86
C TYR A 139 11.70 -8.07 4.68
N ASP A 140 12.16 -7.04 3.99
CA ASP A 140 13.57 -6.80 3.69
C ASP A 140 14.29 -6.20 4.89
N VAL A 141 15.09 -7.04 5.57
CA VAL A 141 15.80 -6.70 6.81
C VAL A 141 16.63 -5.41 6.65
N ILE A 142 17.33 -5.24 5.53
CA ILE A 142 18.19 -4.07 5.31
C ILE A 142 17.37 -2.77 5.30
N PHE A 143 16.20 -2.78 4.66
CA PHE A 143 15.34 -1.60 4.63
C PHE A 143 14.60 -1.39 5.96
N ILE A 144 14.31 -2.45 6.70
CA ILE A 144 13.74 -2.35 8.05
C ILE A 144 14.76 -1.71 9.01
N GLU A 145 16.03 -2.11 8.96
CA GLU A 145 17.11 -1.51 9.76
C GLU A 145 17.31 -0.03 9.42
N LYS A 146 17.28 0.32 8.13
CA LYS A 146 17.34 1.72 7.69
C LYS A 146 16.17 2.53 8.24
N LEU A 147 14.95 1.99 8.15
CA LEU A 147 13.77 2.63 8.73
C LEU A 147 13.94 2.82 10.25
N GLU A 148 14.33 1.77 10.98
CA GLU A 148 14.56 1.83 12.42
C GLU A 148 15.54 2.95 12.78
N SER A 149 16.71 2.99 12.12
CA SER A 149 17.73 4.01 12.36
C SER A 149 17.18 5.43 12.16
N ILE A 150 16.47 5.67 11.05
CA ILE A 150 15.82 6.97 10.78
C ILE A 150 14.80 7.32 11.87
N LEU A 151 13.93 6.39 12.27
CA LEU A 151 12.91 6.67 13.28
C LEU A 151 13.53 6.92 14.67
N MET A 152 14.60 6.22 15.01
CA MET A 152 15.30 6.37 16.28
C MET A 152 16.07 7.69 16.37
N THR A 153 16.63 8.19 15.26
CA THR A 153 17.21 9.54 15.23
C THR A 153 16.18 10.65 15.45
N LEU A 154 14.93 10.44 15.01
CA LEU A 154 13.83 11.40 15.22
C LEU A 154 13.26 11.38 16.65
N ILE A 155 13.28 10.24 17.35
CA ILE A 155 12.64 10.08 18.67
C ILE A 155 13.65 10.02 19.83
N GLY A 156 14.93 9.74 19.55
CA GLY A 156 15.96 9.35 20.52
C GLY A 156 16.42 10.40 21.53
N GLU A 157 16.01 11.65 21.39
CA GLU A 157 16.47 12.73 22.27
C GLU A 157 15.56 12.90 23.50
N LYS A 158 15.93 12.24 24.60
CA LYS A 158 15.14 12.24 25.87
C LYS A 158 15.39 13.43 26.80
N ASN A 159 16.48 14.19 26.64
CA ASN A 159 16.93 15.18 27.62
C ASN A 159 16.87 16.62 27.10
N ILE A 160 15.70 17.27 26.97
CA ILE A 160 15.74 18.69 26.59
C ILE A 160 14.59 19.61 27.05
N ASP A 161 15.00 20.85 27.36
CA ASP A 161 14.32 22.15 27.37
C ASP A 161 13.11 22.33 26.45
N SER A 162 12.28 23.31 26.83
CA SER A 162 10.97 23.64 26.25
C SER A 162 10.92 23.79 24.72
N GLN A 163 11.97 24.30 24.08
CA GLN A 163 12.03 24.50 22.63
C GLN A 163 12.18 23.18 21.85
N ARG A 164 12.81 22.16 22.46
CA ARG A 164 12.88 20.80 21.88
C ARG A 164 11.61 19.99 22.17
N VAL A 165 10.75 20.40 23.10
CA VAL A 165 9.44 19.76 23.32
C VAL A 165 8.53 19.92 22.08
N TYR A 166 8.51 21.09 21.46
CA TYR A 166 7.71 21.33 20.24
C TYR A 166 8.24 20.50 19.06
N GLN A 167 9.56 20.51 18.84
CA GLN A 167 10.17 19.72 17.77
C GLN A 167 9.93 18.23 17.95
N ARG A 168 10.07 17.72 19.18
CA ARG A 168 9.81 16.31 19.51
C ARG A 168 8.36 15.90 19.21
N ARG A 169 7.38 16.79 19.43
CA ARG A 169 5.98 16.51 19.06
C ARG A 169 5.82 16.35 17.55
N LYS A 170 6.43 17.23 16.76
CA LYS A 170 6.42 17.14 15.29
C LYS A 170 7.07 15.84 14.83
N ASP A 171 8.20 15.48 15.40
CA ASP A 171 8.96 14.30 14.98
C ASP A 171 8.19 13.01 15.30
N ARG A 172 7.57 12.98 16.48
CA ARG A 172 6.67 11.90 16.88
C ARG A 172 5.45 11.80 15.96
N GLU A 173 4.95 12.93 15.45
CA GLU A 173 3.88 12.94 14.46
C GLU A 173 4.33 12.42 13.09
N VAL A 174 5.53 12.80 12.63
CA VAL A 174 6.14 12.23 11.42
C VAL A 174 6.24 10.71 11.54
N VAL A 175 6.82 10.19 12.63
CA VAL A 175 6.95 8.75 12.85
C VAL A 175 5.59 8.05 12.87
N LYS A 176 4.61 8.60 13.61
CA LYS A 176 3.23 8.12 13.61
C LYS A 176 2.67 7.99 12.19
N ASN A 177 2.83 9.04 11.39
CA ASN A 177 2.25 9.11 10.05
C ASN A 177 2.95 8.16 9.07
N VAL A 178 4.28 8.05 9.12
CA VAL A 178 5.05 7.05 8.36
C VAL A 178 4.54 5.65 8.68
N LEU A 179 4.56 5.23 9.95
CA LEU A 179 4.14 3.89 10.34
C LEU A 179 2.68 3.61 9.97
N ASN A 180 1.79 4.59 10.16
CA ASN A 180 0.37 4.47 9.79
C ASN A 180 0.15 4.35 8.27
N SER A 181 0.99 4.96 7.45
CA SER A 181 0.92 4.81 5.99
C SER A 181 1.49 3.47 5.53
N LEU A 182 2.62 3.03 6.11
CA LEU A 182 3.23 1.73 5.80
C LEU A 182 2.26 0.56 6.00
N ARG A 183 1.52 0.52 7.11
CA ARG A 183 0.54 -0.55 7.36
C ARG A 183 -0.57 -0.64 6.29
N LYS A 184 -0.86 0.43 5.55
CA LYS A 184 -1.91 0.43 4.51
C LYS A 184 -1.54 -0.48 3.34
N VAL A 185 -0.26 -0.79 3.12
CA VAL A 185 0.18 -1.70 2.05
C VAL A 185 -0.36 -3.12 2.26
N ALA A 186 -0.47 -3.57 3.51
CA ALA A 186 -0.97 -4.90 3.87
C ALA A 186 -2.48 -5.09 3.62
N VAL A 187 -3.19 -4.07 3.14
CA VAL A 187 -4.63 -4.18 2.82
C VAL A 187 -4.90 -5.22 1.72
N VAL A 188 -3.94 -5.47 0.82
CA VAL A 188 -4.07 -6.47 -0.25
C VAL A 188 -4.00 -7.89 0.30
N SER A 189 -3.09 -8.15 1.25
CA SER A 189 -2.91 -9.46 1.87
C SER A 189 -4.00 -9.76 2.90
N ARG A 190 -4.54 -8.73 3.57
CA ARG A 190 -5.52 -8.87 4.66
C ARG A 190 -6.96 -8.53 4.27
N GLY A 191 -7.20 -8.09 3.04
CA GLY A 191 -8.49 -7.55 2.64
C GLY A 191 -8.84 -6.23 3.35
N GLY A 192 -9.88 -5.55 2.88
CA GLY A 192 -10.29 -4.24 3.40
C GLY A 192 -10.85 -4.26 4.82
N ASP A 193 -11.09 -5.44 5.41
CA ASP A 193 -11.47 -5.63 6.81
C ASP A 193 -10.28 -5.99 7.72
N GLY A 194 -9.06 -6.11 7.16
CA GLY A 194 -7.82 -6.37 7.87
C GLY A 194 -7.69 -7.79 8.42
N ARG A 195 -8.55 -8.73 8.03
CA ARG A 195 -8.56 -10.10 8.60
C ARG A 195 -8.08 -11.16 7.63
N ARG A 196 -8.54 -11.16 6.37
CA ARG A 196 -8.18 -12.17 5.35
C ARG A 196 -8.32 -11.62 3.93
N MET A 197 -7.50 -12.12 3.01
CA MET A 197 -7.62 -11.85 1.58
C MET A 197 -9.06 -12.11 1.09
N HIS A 198 -9.58 -11.23 0.23
CA HIS A 198 -10.97 -11.30 -0.23
C HIS A 198 -11.25 -12.49 -1.16
N LEU A 199 -10.28 -12.86 -1.99
CA LEU A 199 -10.32 -14.10 -2.76
C LEU A 199 -9.74 -15.24 -1.91
N ASN A 200 -10.51 -15.70 -0.93
CA ASN A 200 -10.17 -16.90 -0.16
C ASN A 200 -10.83 -18.15 -0.76
N ASP A 201 -10.54 -19.33 -0.23
CA ASP A 201 -11.05 -20.62 -0.75
C ASP A 201 -12.58 -20.65 -0.86
N TYR A 202 -13.29 -20.03 0.08
CA TYR A 202 -14.75 -19.92 0.02
C TYR A 202 -15.21 -19.06 -1.16
N ALA A 203 -14.63 -17.88 -1.34
CA ALA A 203 -14.95 -17.00 -2.45
C ALA A 203 -14.59 -17.64 -3.79
N LEU A 204 -13.44 -18.31 -3.89
CA LEU A 204 -13.03 -19.05 -5.09
C LEU A 204 -13.97 -20.22 -5.38
N GLY A 205 -14.45 -20.95 -4.37
CA GLY A 205 -15.45 -21.98 -4.55
C GLY A 205 -16.75 -21.42 -5.15
N LYS A 206 -17.23 -20.29 -4.62
CA LYS A 206 -18.44 -19.64 -5.14
C LYS A 206 -18.28 -19.06 -6.54
N LEU A 207 -17.12 -18.48 -6.87
CA LEU A 207 -16.85 -18.01 -8.22
C LEU A 207 -16.83 -19.17 -9.23
N LYS A 208 -16.35 -20.36 -8.85
CA LYS A 208 -16.41 -21.56 -9.69
C LYS A 208 -17.84 -21.94 -10.06
N GLU A 209 -18.75 -21.83 -9.08
CA GLU A 209 -20.14 -22.24 -9.21
C GLU A 209 -21.01 -21.21 -9.95
N LEU A 210 -20.74 -19.92 -9.73
CA LEU A 210 -21.68 -18.83 -10.05
C LEU A 210 -21.18 -17.84 -11.09
N ALA A 211 -19.86 -17.69 -11.26
CA ALA A 211 -19.31 -16.65 -12.13
C ALA A 211 -19.27 -17.09 -13.59
N THR A 212 -19.46 -16.14 -14.51
CA THR A 212 -19.14 -16.37 -15.93
C THR A 212 -17.64 -16.35 -16.16
N GLU A 213 -17.21 -16.89 -17.30
CA GLU A 213 -15.81 -16.85 -17.72
C GLU A 213 -15.25 -15.42 -17.77
N ASP A 214 -16.02 -14.47 -18.32
CA ASP A 214 -15.66 -13.05 -18.37
C ASP A 214 -15.51 -12.43 -16.97
N GLU A 215 -16.38 -12.81 -16.03
CA GLU A 215 -16.28 -12.34 -14.65
C GLU A 215 -15.04 -12.89 -13.94
N ILE A 216 -14.69 -14.16 -14.19
CA ILE A 216 -13.46 -14.78 -13.69
C ILE A 216 -12.23 -14.08 -14.28
N ASN A 217 -12.20 -13.86 -15.59
CA ASN A 217 -11.12 -13.15 -16.27
C ASN A 217 -10.95 -11.72 -15.73
N ASN A 218 -12.06 -11.00 -15.50
CA ASN A 218 -12.04 -9.68 -14.91
C ASN A 218 -11.50 -9.70 -13.46
N ALA A 219 -11.91 -10.68 -12.65
CA ALA A 219 -11.38 -10.84 -11.29
C ALA A 219 -9.85 -11.11 -11.32
N THR A 220 -9.37 -11.94 -12.24
CA THR A 220 -7.94 -12.22 -12.44
C THR A 220 -7.17 -10.95 -12.81
N LEU A 221 -7.67 -10.17 -13.77
CA LEU A 221 -7.02 -8.92 -14.19
C LEU A 221 -6.96 -7.90 -13.03
N GLN A 222 -8.05 -7.77 -12.27
CA GLN A 222 -8.09 -6.86 -11.12
C GLN A 222 -7.14 -7.31 -10.01
N LEU A 223 -7.03 -8.61 -9.74
CA LEU A 223 -6.07 -9.15 -8.78
C LEU A 223 -4.62 -8.84 -9.21
N ARG A 224 -4.25 -9.14 -10.46
CA ARG A 224 -2.91 -8.84 -11.00
C ARG A 224 -2.58 -7.35 -10.91
N ALA A 225 -3.53 -6.48 -11.27
CA ALA A 225 -3.36 -5.05 -11.16
C ALA A 225 -3.14 -4.60 -9.71
N LEU A 226 -3.86 -5.19 -8.75
CA LEU A 226 -3.73 -4.89 -7.33
C LEU A 226 -2.38 -5.33 -6.77
N ILE A 227 -1.91 -6.53 -7.15
CA ILE A 227 -0.57 -7.03 -6.80
C ILE A 227 0.51 -6.11 -7.36
N ASN A 228 0.45 -5.75 -8.64
CA ASN A 228 1.43 -4.87 -9.26
C ASN A 228 1.46 -3.48 -8.61
N LEU A 229 0.30 -2.94 -8.25
CA LEU A 229 0.22 -1.65 -7.55
C LEU A 229 0.84 -1.75 -6.15
N ARG A 230 0.62 -2.86 -5.43
CA ARG A 230 1.28 -3.13 -4.14
C ARG A 230 2.80 -3.14 -4.28
N GLU A 231 3.34 -3.88 -5.25
CA GLU A 231 4.79 -3.96 -5.48
C GLU A 231 5.38 -2.60 -5.85
N ASN A 232 4.69 -1.82 -6.67
CA ASN A 232 5.11 -0.46 -7.00
C ASN A 232 5.16 0.44 -5.74
N ILE A 233 4.15 0.36 -4.87
CA ILE A 233 4.15 1.13 -3.61
C ILE A 233 5.31 0.71 -2.71
N ILE A 234 5.57 -0.59 -2.55
CA ILE A 234 6.71 -1.11 -1.77
C ILE A 234 8.03 -0.59 -2.34
N PHE A 235 8.20 -0.61 -3.66
CA PHE A 235 9.38 -0.08 -4.32
C PHE A 235 9.59 1.41 -4.00
N GLN A 236 8.55 2.23 -4.12
CA GLN A 236 8.63 3.67 -3.84
C GLN A 236 8.90 3.97 -2.36
N ILE A 237 8.30 3.19 -1.44
CA ILE A 237 8.60 3.27 0.00
C ILE A 237 10.09 3.00 0.23
N LYS A 238 10.62 1.90 -0.32
CA LYS A 238 12.03 1.55 -0.20
C LYS A 238 12.93 2.63 -0.78
N MET A 239 12.59 3.19 -1.93
CA MET A 239 13.31 4.32 -2.51
C MET A 239 13.41 5.49 -1.53
N HIS A 240 12.29 5.97 -0.97
CA HIS A 240 12.30 7.07 -0.03
C HIS A 240 13.06 6.78 1.28
N ILE A 241 12.93 5.57 1.82
CA ILE A 241 13.72 5.15 3.00
C ILE A 241 15.21 5.07 2.64
N GLY A 242 15.53 4.57 1.45
CA GLY A 242 16.90 4.48 0.94
C GLY A 242 17.57 5.84 0.83
N GLU A 243 16.91 6.81 0.19
CA GLU A 243 17.43 8.18 0.07
C GLU A 243 17.53 8.88 1.43
N ALA A 244 16.50 8.76 2.28
CA ALA A 244 16.54 9.29 3.64
C ALA A 244 17.71 8.70 4.45
N SER A 245 17.99 7.40 4.32
CA SER A 245 19.07 6.73 5.08
C SER A 245 20.48 7.18 4.68
N ARG A 246 20.66 7.73 3.47
CA ARG A 246 21.95 8.25 2.99
C ARG A 246 22.11 9.74 3.25
N ALA A 247 21.04 10.43 3.63
CA ALA A 247 21.06 11.86 3.87
C ALA A 247 21.61 12.17 5.27
N ASN A 248 22.51 13.14 5.35
CA ASN A 248 23.00 13.70 6.61
C ASN A 248 22.18 14.94 7.05
N ASP A 249 21.40 15.51 6.13
CA ASP A 249 20.55 16.67 6.39
C ASP A 249 19.16 16.25 6.87
N ARG A 250 18.77 16.78 8.03
CA ARG A 250 17.52 16.45 8.70
C ARG A 250 16.28 16.87 7.90
N GLN A 251 16.33 18.01 7.19
CA GLN A 251 15.22 18.47 6.35
C GLN A 251 15.04 17.54 5.14
N ILE A 252 16.13 17.06 4.55
CA ILE A 252 16.09 16.07 3.46
C ILE A 252 15.46 14.76 3.94
N ILE A 253 15.88 14.26 5.12
CA ILE A 253 15.27 13.07 5.75
C ILE A 253 13.77 13.27 5.90
N LEU A 254 13.34 14.39 6.50
CA LEU A 254 11.93 14.68 6.70
C LEU A 254 11.15 14.76 5.38
N ALA A 255 11.69 15.39 4.35
CA ALA A 255 11.02 15.51 3.05
C ALA A 255 10.80 14.13 2.40
N HIS A 256 11.76 13.22 2.50
CA HIS A 256 11.59 11.84 2.02
C HIS A 256 10.56 11.05 2.85
N LEU A 257 10.55 11.22 4.17
CA LEU A 257 9.53 10.59 5.01
C LEU A 257 8.13 11.17 4.72
N GLU A 258 8.03 12.48 4.49
CA GLU A 258 6.76 13.13 4.14
C GLU A 258 6.17 12.58 2.85
N ASN A 259 6.98 12.27 1.84
CA ASN A 259 6.50 11.61 0.62
C ASN A 259 5.81 10.26 0.89
N ILE A 260 6.12 9.57 2.00
CA ILE A 260 5.46 8.32 2.36
C ILE A 260 4.03 8.54 2.90
N TYR A 261 3.75 9.66 3.57
CA TYR A 261 2.48 9.87 4.27
C TYR A 261 1.68 11.11 3.89
N HIS A 262 2.21 12.00 3.04
CA HIS A 262 1.58 13.25 2.68
C HIS A 262 0.15 13.02 2.16
N GLU A 263 -0.81 13.84 2.59
CA GLU A 263 -2.24 13.60 2.34
C GLU A 263 -2.64 13.75 0.86
N GLU A 264 -2.06 14.69 0.12
CA GLU A 264 -2.44 14.94 -1.28
C GLU A 264 -1.37 14.57 -2.33
N LYS A 265 -0.14 14.27 -1.88
CA LYS A 265 1.05 14.10 -2.71
C LYS A 265 1.80 12.83 -2.29
N GLY A 266 2.98 12.63 -2.86
CA GLY A 266 3.80 11.45 -2.56
C GLY A 266 3.06 10.16 -2.89
N LEU A 267 2.98 9.24 -1.93
CA LEU A 267 2.38 7.92 -2.13
C LEU A 267 0.86 7.85 -1.89
N ASN A 268 0.22 8.90 -1.36
CA ASN A 268 -1.22 8.83 -1.07
C ASN A 268 -2.12 8.61 -2.30
N PRO A 269 -1.84 9.19 -3.49
CA PRO A 269 -2.58 8.83 -4.70
C PRO A 269 -2.55 7.33 -5.00
N LEU A 270 -1.40 6.67 -4.80
CA LEU A 270 -1.26 5.22 -4.98
C LEU A 270 -2.00 4.43 -3.91
N PHE A 271 -1.97 4.87 -2.65
CA PHE A 271 -2.79 4.29 -1.58
C PHE A 271 -4.30 4.45 -1.86
N ASN A 272 -4.75 5.56 -2.41
CA ASN A 272 -6.15 5.71 -2.79
C ASN A 272 -6.51 4.79 -3.96
N GLN A 273 -5.60 4.61 -4.91
CA GLN A 273 -5.77 3.68 -6.02
C GLN A 273 -5.86 2.24 -5.52
N ILE A 274 -5.01 1.80 -4.57
CA ILE A 274 -5.03 0.43 -4.05
C ILE A 274 -6.36 0.12 -3.34
N VAL A 275 -6.86 1.07 -2.55
CA VAL A 275 -8.15 0.93 -1.85
C VAL A 275 -9.31 0.88 -2.83
N ARG A 276 -9.31 1.73 -3.86
CA ARG A 276 -10.34 1.73 -4.91
C ARG A 276 -10.34 0.41 -5.69
N SER A 277 -9.17 -0.06 -6.14
CA SER A 277 -9.04 -1.33 -6.86
C SER A 277 -9.52 -2.51 -6.02
N LEU A 278 -9.17 -2.53 -4.73
CA LEU A 278 -9.67 -3.54 -3.80
C LEU A 278 -11.20 -3.49 -3.65
N TYR A 279 -11.79 -2.30 -3.58
CA TYR A 279 -13.23 -2.13 -3.49
C TYR A 279 -13.96 -2.63 -4.75
N VAL A 280 -13.40 -2.37 -5.94
CA VAL A 280 -13.96 -2.88 -7.21
C VAL A 280 -13.93 -4.41 -7.22
N LEU A 281 -12.81 -5.04 -6.87
CA LEU A 281 -12.69 -6.49 -6.82
C LEU A 281 -13.65 -7.09 -5.78
N LYS A 282 -13.72 -6.48 -4.59
CA LYS A 282 -14.66 -6.90 -3.54
C LYS A 282 -16.11 -6.76 -4.00
N GLY A 283 -16.45 -5.67 -4.69
CA GLY A 283 -17.79 -5.42 -5.22
C GLY A 283 -18.19 -6.46 -6.27
N LEU A 284 -17.28 -6.79 -7.18
CA LEU A 284 -17.46 -7.85 -8.17
C LEU A 284 -17.75 -9.20 -7.49
N VAL A 285 -16.84 -9.63 -6.61
CA VAL A 285 -16.97 -10.92 -5.90
C VAL A 285 -18.25 -10.96 -5.07
N LYS A 286 -18.56 -9.91 -4.32
CA LYS A 286 -19.79 -9.84 -3.52
C LYS A 286 -21.03 -9.98 -4.40
N ARG A 287 -21.11 -9.21 -5.50
CA ARG A 287 -22.25 -9.24 -6.42
C ARG A 287 -22.50 -10.65 -6.97
N ILE A 288 -21.45 -11.35 -7.36
CA ILE A 288 -21.56 -12.72 -7.88
C ILE A 288 -22.05 -13.69 -6.81
N ILE A 289 -21.56 -13.57 -5.57
CA ILE A 289 -21.91 -14.49 -4.47
C ILE A 289 -23.34 -14.26 -3.96
N THR A 290 -23.87 -13.03 -4.05
CA THR A 290 -25.19 -12.68 -3.52
C THR A 290 -26.34 -12.77 -4.52
N ASN A 291 -26.05 -12.86 -5.81
CA ASN A 291 -27.03 -13.07 -6.87
C ASN A 291 -27.22 -14.56 -7.13
#